data_AF-A0A3D0T616-F1
#
_entry.id   AF-A0A3D0T616-F1
#
_cell.length_a   1.000
_cell.length_b   1.000
_cell.length_c   1.000
_cell.angle_alpha   90.00
_cell.angle_beta   90.00
_cell.angle_gamma   90.00
#
_symmetry.space_group_name_H-M   'P 1'
#
loop_
_entity.id
_entity.type
_entity.pdbx_description
1 polymer ?
#
loop_
_entity_poly.entity_id
_entity_poly.type
_entity_poly.pdbx_seq_one_letter_code
_entity_poly.pdbx_strand_id
1 'polypeptide(L)'
;MNKLVPFAKFSKKNTPLSGVSVVVNQKNVPLGFVFGRDSFISLCTVFDEEFEKRVNNPQKAYNNLAGKLIDLIEEKLPINPKFVKDLKTSISDAKKTRWIPLEEIKHSLNV
;
A
#
# COMPACT_ATOMS: atom_id res chain seq x y z
N MET A 1 -28.16 -15.97 2.81
CA MET A 1 -27.34 -15.27 1.80
C MET A 1 -26.56 -14.16 2.48
N ASN A 2 -25.24 -14.10 2.28
CA ASN A 2 -24.39 -13.04 2.83
C ASN A 2 -24.44 -11.81 1.93
N LYS A 3 -24.25 -10.62 2.50
CA LYS A 3 -24.22 -9.36 1.74
C LYS A 3 -23.01 -8.52 2.11
N LEU A 4 -22.53 -7.73 1.16
CA LEU A 4 -21.50 -6.71 1.39
C LEU A 4 -22.18 -5.39 1.76
N VAL A 5 -21.68 -4.77 2.82
CA VAL A 5 -22.18 -3.50 3.32
C VAL A 5 -20.98 -2.56 3.50
N PRO A 6 -21.04 -1.30 3.02
CA PRO A 6 -19.95 -0.36 3.23
C PRO A 6 -19.62 -0.21 4.73
N PHE A 7 -18.33 -0.24 5.08
CA PHE A 7 -17.87 -0.13 6.47
C PHE A 7 -18.34 1.17 7.14
N ALA A 8 -18.52 2.24 6.36
CA ALA A 8 -19.08 3.51 6.83
C ALA A 8 -20.45 3.38 7.51
N LYS A 9 -21.23 2.32 7.24
CA LYS A 9 -22.51 2.07 7.94
C LYS A 9 -22.32 1.50 9.34
N PHE A 10 -21.15 0.97 9.66
CA PHE A 10 -20.79 0.43 10.99
C PHE A 10 -19.90 1.40 11.77
N SER A 11 -19.12 2.24 11.08
CA SER A 11 -18.25 3.23 11.70
C SER A 11 -19.00 4.55 11.93
N LYS A 12 -19.07 5.01 13.18
CA LYS A 12 -19.60 6.34 13.54
C LYS A 12 -18.65 7.49 13.18
N LYS A 13 -17.43 7.20 12.73
CA LYS A 13 -16.42 8.19 12.34
C LYS A 13 -16.26 8.18 10.82
N ASN A 14 -16.19 9.36 10.21
CA ASN A 14 -15.71 9.55 8.83
C ASN A 14 -14.25 9.08 8.76
N THR A 15 -14.09 7.77 8.58
CA THR A 15 -12.80 7.12 8.46
C THR A 15 -12.47 7.02 6.98
N PRO A 16 -11.20 7.23 6.56
CA PRO A 16 -10.78 7.23 5.16
C PRO A 16 -10.86 5.85 4.48
N LEU A 17 -11.59 4.90 5.09
CA LEU A 17 -11.77 3.52 4.65
C LEU A 17 -12.86 3.40 3.57
N SER A 18 -12.92 4.36 2.62
CA SER A 18 -13.92 4.39 1.54
C SER A 18 -13.86 3.13 0.65
N GLY A 19 -12.78 2.37 0.69
CA GLY A 19 -12.59 1.09 0.00
C GLY A 19 -12.89 -0.17 0.84
N VAL A 20 -13.45 -0.05 2.05
CA VAL A 20 -13.70 -1.21 2.93
C VAL A 20 -15.18 -1.55 3.01
N SER A 21 -15.47 -2.84 2.80
CA SER A 21 -16.80 -3.43 2.96
C SER A 21 -16.80 -4.51 4.03
N VAL A 22 -17.94 -4.70 4.68
CA VAL A 22 -18.17 -5.74 5.69
C VAL A 22 -19.07 -6.80 5.07
N VAL A 23 -18.63 -8.05 5.14
CA VAL A 23 -19.49 -9.21 4.84
C VAL A 23 -20.38 -9.44 6.04
N VAL A 24 -21.69 -9.39 5.87
CA VAL A 24 -22.65 -9.66 6.94
C VAL A 24 -23.59 -10.79 6.59
N ASN A 25 -24.06 -11.50 7.62
CA ASN A 25 -25.10 -12.51 7.48
C ASN A 25 -26.50 -11.88 7.36
N GLN A 26 -27.54 -12.72 7.28
CA GLN A 26 -28.94 -12.28 7.17
C GLN A 26 -29.42 -11.43 8.35
N LYS A 27 -28.80 -11.59 9.54
CA LYS A 27 -29.11 -10.82 10.75
C LYS A 27 -28.24 -9.56 10.89
N ASN A 28 -27.55 -9.12 9.83
CA ASN A 28 -26.58 -8.02 9.84
C ASN A 28 -25.38 -8.23 10.78
N VAL A 29 -25.08 -9.48 11.16
CA VAL A 29 -23.88 -9.77 11.98
C VAL A 29 -22.65 -9.77 11.07
N PRO A 30 -21.60 -8.98 11.40
CA PRO A 30 -20.32 -9.02 10.69
C PRO A 30 -19.68 -10.40 10.74
N LEU A 31 -19.31 -10.91 9.57
CA LEU A 31 -18.57 -12.17 9.40
C LEU A 31 -17.13 -11.94 8.93
N GLY A 32 -16.86 -10.81 8.27
CA GLY A 32 -15.53 -10.50 7.76
C GLY A 32 -15.48 -9.15 7.04
N PHE A 33 -14.31 -8.81 6.53
CA PHE A 33 -14.04 -7.56 5.82
C PHE A 33 -13.48 -7.84 4.43
N VAL A 34 -13.84 -6.97 3.48
CA VAL A 34 -13.28 -6.91 2.14
C VAL A 34 -12.64 -5.55 1.99
N PHE A 35 -11.37 -5.53 1.62
CA PHE A 35 -10.60 -4.32 1.46
C PHE A 35 -10.30 -4.08 -0.01
N GLY A 36 -10.44 -2.84 -0.46
CA GLY A 36 -9.74 -2.36 -1.65
C GLY A 36 -8.22 -2.42 -1.41
N ARG A 37 -7.46 -2.58 -2.49
CA ARG A 37 -5.99 -2.74 -2.44
C ARG A 37 -5.32 -1.71 -1.54
N ASP A 38 -5.55 -0.43 -1.80
CA ASP A 38 -4.84 0.65 -1.09
C ASP A 38 -5.22 0.67 0.40
N SER A 39 -6.49 0.43 0.72
CA SER A 39 -6.95 0.32 2.11
C SER A 39 -6.36 -0.91 2.82
N PHE A 40 -6.12 -2.01 2.11
CA PHE A 40 -5.47 -3.20 2.65
C PHE A 40 -4.00 -2.93 2.93
N ILE A 41 -3.29 -2.31 1.99
CA ILE A 41 -1.89 -1.91 2.16
C ILE A 41 -1.76 -0.98 3.38
N SER A 42 -2.60 0.06 3.48
CA SER A 42 -2.58 0.97 4.64
C SER A 42 -2.81 0.25 5.97
N LEU A 43 -3.69 -0.76 6.01
CA LEU A 43 -3.89 -1.57 7.21
C LEU A 43 -2.64 -2.38 7.56
N CYS A 44 -2.02 -3.02 6.57
CA CYS A 44 -0.78 -3.75 6.76
C CYS A 44 0.34 -2.83 7.26
N THR A 45 0.46 -1.60 6.74
CA THR A 45 1.46 -0.62 7.21
C THR A 45 1.27 -0.27 8.68
N VAL A 46 0.02 -0.08 9.13
CA VAL A 46 -0.24 0.18 10.56
C VAL A 46 0.17 -1.02 11.43
N PHE A 47 -0.08 -2.24 10.98
CA PHE A 47 0.36 -3.44 11.70
C PHE A 47 1.87 -3.60 11.72
N ASP A 48 2.52 -3.25 10.61
CA ASP A 48 3.97 -3.25 10.48
C ASP A 48 4.61 -2.27 11.48
N GLU A 49 4.21 -1.00 11.44
CA GLU A 49 4.70 0.04 12.35
C GLU A 49 4.49 -0.32 13.82
N GLU A 50 3.31 -0.84 14.19
CA GLU A 50 3.01 -1.26 15.55
C GLU A 50 3.84 -2.48 15.99
N PHE A 51 4.18 -3.36 15.06
CA PHE A 51 5.06 -4.50 15.32
C PHE A 51 6.50 -4.03 15.53
N GLU A 52 7.01 -3.15 14.67
CA GLU A 52 8.36 -2.60 14.77
C GLU A 52 8.58 -1.86 16.09
N LYS A 53 7.61 -1.04 16.53
CA LYS A 53 7.67 -0.34 17.84
C LYS A 53 7.86 -1.28 19.03
N ARG A 54 7.40 -2.53 18.92
CA ARG A 54 7.43 -3.52 20.01
C ARG A 54 8.62 -4.46 19.93
N VAL A 55 9.32 -4.50 18.80
CA VAL A 55 10.39 -5.46 18.54
C VAL A 55 11.73 -4.74 18.52
N ASN A 56 12.48 -4.91 19.61
CA ASN A 56 13.83 -4.34 19.75
C ASN A 56 14.91 -5.04 18.88
N ASN A 57 14.56 -6.11 18.16
CA ASN A 57 15.49 -6.84 17.31
C ASN A 57 15.26 -6.48 15.83
N PRO A 58 16.20 -5.79 15.16
CA PRO A 58 16.06 -5.35 13.77
C PRO A 58 15.76 -6.48 12.79
N GLN A 59 16.31 -7.67 13.03
CA GLN A 59 16.18 -8.81 12.14
C GLN A 59 14.80 -9.49 12.25
N LYS A 60 14.13 -9.32 13.39
CA LYS A 60 12.73 -9.73 13.57
C LYS A 60 11.78 -8.67 13.01
N ALA A 61 12.09 -7.39 13.16
CA ALA A 61 11.35 -6.30 12.54
C ALA A 61 11.30 -6.46 11.01
N TYR A 62 12.45 -6.71 10.37
CA TYR A 62 12.55 -6.97 8.93
C TYR A 62 11.74 -8.20 8.46
N ASN A 63 11.55 -9.20 9.34
CA ASN A 63 10.89 -10.46 8.99
C ASN A 63 9.39 -10.48 9.29
N ASN A 64 8.81 -9.34 9.63
CA ASN A 64 7.40 -9.27 9.98
C ASN A 64 6.50 -9.65 8.78
N LEU A 65 5.34 -10.21 9.08
CA LEU A 65 4.43 -10.74 8.06
C LEU A 65 3.68 -9.64 7.32
N ALA A 66 3.48 -8.47 7.94
CA ALA A 66 2.75 -7.36 7.35
C ALA A 66 3.56 -6.70 6.24
N GLY A 67 4.82 -6.36 6.49
CA GLY A 67 5.80 -5.89 5.50
C GLY A 67 5.95 -6.87 4.34
N LYS A 68 6.12 -8.17 4.61
CA LYS A 68 6.17 -9.19 3.55
C LYS A 68 4.91 -9.24 2.67
N LEU A 69 3.73 -9.00 3.26
CA LEU A 69 2.48 -8.94 2.51
C LEU A 69 2.40 -7.68 1.65
N ILE A 70 2.91 -6.55 2.14
CA ILE A 70 3.03 -5.31 1.37
C ILE A 70 3.93 -5.57 0.16
N ASP A 71 5.14 -6.09 0.39
CA ASP A 71 6.12 -6.39 -0.67
C ASP A 71 5.50 -7.27 -1.77
N LEU A 72 4.85 -8.38 -1.39
CA LEU A 72 4.21 -9.30 -2.32
C LEU A 72 3.08 -8.68 -3.13
N ILE A 73 2.36 -7.71 -2.56
CA ILE A 73 1.32 -6.98 -3.27
C ILE A 73 1.96 -6.00 -4.24
N GLU A 74 2.94 -5.22 -3.78
CA GLU A 74 3.66 -4.22 -4.56
C GLU A 74 4.38 -4.82 -5.77
N GLU A 75 5.03 -5.97 -5.62
CA GLU A 75 5.67 -6.73 -6.71
C GLU A 75 4.69 -7.07 -7.85
N LYS A 76 3.41 -7.22 -7.54
CA LYS A 76 2.36 -7.56 -8.51
C LYS A 76 1.64 -6.34 -9.07
N LEU A 77 1.95 -5.14 -8.58
CA LEU A 77 1.30 -3.94 -9.09
C LEU A 77 1.86 -3.57 -10.46
N PRO A 78 0.99 -3.23 -11.42
CA PRO A 78 1.45 -2.74 -12.69
C PRO A 78 2.21 -1.43 -12.47
N ILE A 79 3.49 -1.43 -12.86
CA ILE A 79 4.32 -0.22 -12.83
C ILE A 79 3.65 0.82 -13.71
N ASN A 80 3.52 2.05 -13.20
CA ASN A 80 2.95 3.16 -13.97
C ASN A 80 3.69 3.29 -15.31
N PRO A 81 3.01 3.12 -16.47
CA PRO A 81 3.66 3.17 -17.78
C PRO A 81 4.38 4.49 -18.04
N LYS A 82 3.88 5.60 -17.46
CA LYS A 82 4.53 6.91 -17.50
C LYS A 82 5.87 6.87 -16.77
N PHE A 83 5.91 6.33 -15.56
CA PHE A 83 7.14 6.15 -14.80
C PHE A 83 8.17 5.31 -15.55
N VAL A 84 7.74 4.21 -16.21
CA VAL A 84 8.63 3.40 -17.04
C VAL A 84 9.22 4.19 -18.20
N LYS A 85 8.41 5.03 -18.85
CA LYS A 85 8.84 5.88 -19.96
C LYS A 85 9.84 6.96 -19.49
N ASP A 86 9.53 7.61 -18.37
CA ASP A 86 10.36 8.65 -17.78
C ASP A 86 11.70 8.07 -17.33
N LEU A 87 11.70 6.94 -16.63
CA LEU A 87 12.91 6.22 -16.23
C LEU A 87 13.77 5.80 -17.44
N LYS A 88 13.16 5.28 -18.51
CA LYS A 88 13.89 4.94 -19.74
C LYS A 88 14.52 6.16 -20.40
N THR A 89 13.82 7.29 -20.37
CA THR A 89 14.32 8.56 -20.91
C THR A 89 15.51 9.04 -20.09
N SER A 90 15.38 9.09 -18.76
CA SER A 90 16.47 9.42 -17.85
C SER A 90 17.67 8.48 -18.01
N ILE A 91 17.48 7.17 -18.13
CA ILE A 91 18.61 6.25 -18.37
C ILE A 91 19.27 6.52 -19.73
N SER A 92 18.49 6.81 -20.77
CA SER A 92 19.02 7.14 -22.10
C SER A 92 19.82 8.44 -22.08
N ASP A 93 19.32 9.45 -21.38
CA ASP A 93 19.95 10.75 -21.26
C ASP A 93 21.21 10.65 -20.41
N ALA A 94 21.17 9.95 -19.26
CA ALA A 94 22.35 9.66 -18.43
C ALA A 94 23.49 9.00 -19.21
N LYS A 95 23.15 8.04 -20.08
CA LYS A 95 24.13 7.35 -20.94
C LYS A 95 24.73 8.28 -22.01
N LYS A 96 23.98 9.29 -22.46
CA LYS A 96 24.44 10.27 -23.45
C LYS A 96 25.25 11.41 -22.82
N THR A 97 24.89 11.87 -21.62
CA THR A 97 25.51 13.04 -20.96
C THR A 97 26.53 12.68 -19.88
N ARG A 98 26.77 11.38 -19.63
CA ARG A 98 27.67 10.84 -18.59
C ARG A 98 27.32 11.22 -17.15
N TRP A 99 26.32 12.04 -16.84
CA TRP A 99 25.84 12.32 -15.48
C TRP A 99 24.38 12.82 -15.48
N ILE A 100 23.57 12.33 -14.54
CA ILE A 100 22.32 12.98 -14.12
C ILE A 100 22.54 13.51 -12.70
N PRO A 101 22.37 14.81 -12.45
CA PRO A 101 22.43 15.37 -11.10
C PRO A 101 21.31 14.78 -10.22
N LEU A 102 21.66 14.40 -8.99
CA LEU A 102 20.72 13.85 -7.98
C LEU A 102 19.49 14.74 -7.73
N GLU A 103 19.63 16.02 -8.02
CA GLU A 103 18.60 17.03 -7.80
C GLU A 103 17.44 16.92 -8.83
N GLU A 104 17.71 16.44 -10.04
CA GLU A 104 16.67 16.15 -11.04
C GLU A 104 15.85 14.90 -10.67
N ILE A 105 16.48 13.94 -10.00
CA ILE A 105 15.80 12.73 -9.50
C ILE A 105 14.86 13.09 -8.35
N LYS A 106 15.26 13.98 -7.42
CA LYS A 106 14.39 14.42 -6.32
C LYS A 106 13.13 15.15 -6.80
N HIS A 107 13.24 15.94 -7.87
CA HIS A 107 12.07 16.64 -8.43
C HIS A 107 11.10 15.72 -9.18
N SER A 108 11.57 14.59 -9.72
CA SER A 108 10.71 13.62 -10.42
C SER A 108 10.02 12.62 -9.48
N LEU A 109 10.53 12.46 -8.24
CA LEU A 109 9.96 11.57 -7.23
C LEU A 109 8.85 12.20 -6.36
N ASN A 110 8.72 13.54 -6.34
CA ASN A 110 7.70 14.25 -5.54
C ASN A 110 6.53 14.75 -6.40
N VAL A 111 5.68 13.82 -6.85
CA VAL A 111 4.29 14.10 -7.30
C VAL A 111 3.34 13.11 -6.63
#